data_AF-A0A7S2GCU4-F1
#
_entry.id   AF-A0A7S2GCU4-F1
#
_cell.length_a   1.000
_cell.length_b   1.000
_cell.length_c   1.000
_cell.angle_alpha   90.00
_cell.angle_beta   90.00
_cell.angle_gamma   90.00
#
_symmetry.space_group_name_H-M   'P 1'
#
loop_
_entity.id
_entity.type
_entity.pdbx_description
1 polymer ?
#
loop_
_entity_poly.entity_id
_entity_poly.type
_entity_poly.pdbx_seq_one_letter_code
_entity_poly.pdbx_strand_id
1 'polypeptide(L)'
;GDYGDMPDLGDDGFGGDFPGSFGGGGDAPFMPGLDFDLADRPKTVGSTDIGYSRNSKFVDVKLVKKHLWDCINEKLTQTKAQPKQQKEQQQTSAGSFQGLVDKTVQRMPKGETENLSVAVCFICALHLCNEKGLELEVDKSRLLGDFKVTGPP
;
A
#
# COMPACT_ATOMS: atom_id res chain seq x y z
N GLY A 1 19.49 54.53 -16.97
CA GLY A 1 20.27 53.32 -16.72
C GLY A 1 19.83 52.33 -17.76
N ASP A 2 20.50 52.22 -18.89
CA ASP A 2 21.94 51.93 -19.06
C ASP A 2 22.31 50.64 -18.33
N TYR A 3 21.94 49.52 -18.95
CA TYR A 3 22.47 48.20 -18.64
C TYR A 3 23.63 47.96 -19.60
N GLY A 4 24.78 48.53 -19.24
CA GLY A 4 26.04 48.26 -19.88
C GLY A 4 26.55 46.87 -19.49
N ASP A 5 26.94 46.13 -20.53
CA ASP A 5 28.19 45.36 -20.59
C ASP A 5 28.44 44.35 -19.46
N MET A 6 27.96 43.13 -19.68
CA MET A 6 28.33 41.96 -18.88
C MET A 6 29.53 41.29 -19.59
N PRO A 7 30.75 41.34 -19.02
CA PRO A 7 31.90 40.69 -19.64
C PRO A 7 31.72 39.16 -19.64
N ASP A 8 31.89 38.59 -20.83
CA ASP A 8 32.07 37.18 -21.14
C ASP A 8 33.22 36.60 -20.31
N LEU A 9 32.88 35.96 -19.18
CA LEU A 9 33.84 35.20 -18.39
C LEU A 9 34.02 33.85 -19.07
N GLY A 10 35.11 33.78 -19.83
CA GLY A 10 35.49 32.67 -20.65
C GLY A 10 35.62 31.35 -19.90
N ASP A 11 35.34 30.31 -20.69
CA ASP A 11 35.75 28.92 -20.56
C ASP A 11 37.25 28.81 -20.25
N ASP A 12 37.60 28.87 -18.96
CA ASP A 12 38.88 28.40 -18.45
C ASP A 12 38.78 26.90 -18.15
N GLY A 13 39.02 26.14 -19.22
CA GLY A 13 39.20 24.70 -19.19
C GLY A 13 40.01 24.28 -17.98
N PHE A 14 39.39 23.44 -17.16
CA PHE A 14 39.97 22.82 -15.98
C PHE A 14 41.10 21.87 -16.42
N GLY A 15 42.27 22.44 -16.72
CA GLY A 15 43.55 21.77 -16.86
C GLY A 15 44.00 21.27 -15.50
N GLY A 16 43.30 20.26 -15.00
CA GLY A 16 43.73 19.49 -13.85
C GLY A 16 44.89 18.61 -14.28
N ASP A 17 46.11 19.07 -14.01
CA ASP A 17 47.31 18.25 -13.90
C ASP A 17 47.10 17.16 -12.85
N PHE A 18 46.44 16.06 -13.25
CA PHE A 18 46.50 14.80 -12.54
C PHE A 18 47.81 14.12 -12.94
N PRO A 19 48.78 13.91 -12.03
CA PRO A 19 49.91 13.02 -12.28
C PRO A 19 49.38 11.58 -12.22
N GLY A 20 48.73 11.18 -13.30
CA GLY A 20 48.14 9.88 -13.53
C GLY A 20 48.04 9.59 -15.02
N SER A 21 48.96 10.17 -15.81
CA SER A 21 49.23 9.72 -17.16
C SER A 21 49.79 8.31 -17.06
N PHE A 22 48.92 7.30 -17.19
CA PHE A 22 49.31 5.93 -17.48
C PHE A 22 49.82 5.84 -18.93
N GLY A 23 50.87 6.60 -19.22
CA GLY A 23 51.82 6.31 -20.29
C GLY A 23 52.75 5.20 -19.81
N GLY A 24 52.19 3.98 -19.66
CA GLY A 24 52.91 2.79 -19.22
C GLY A 24 53.35 1.94 -20.41
N GLY A 25 54.19 2.49 -21.29
CA GLY A 25 55.03 1.68 -22.17
C GLY A 25 56.14 1.07 -21.32
N GLY A 26 55.83 -0.03 -20.64
CA GLY A 26 56.71 -0.72 -19.71
C GLY A 26 56.19 -2.12 -19.45
N ASP A 27 56.68 -3.03 -20.27
CA ASP A 27 56.78 -4.47 -20.09
C ASP A 27 57.20 -4.86 -18.66
N ALA A 28 56.24 -4.87 -17.74
CA ALA A 28 56.38 -5.54 -16.45
C ALA A 28 55.90 -7.01 -16.60
N PRO A 29 56.72 -8.00 -16.19
CA PRO A 29 56.39 -9.41 -16.36
C PRO A 29 55.15 -9.78 -15.53
N PHE A 30 54.16 -10.33 -16.21
CA PHE A 30 53.01 -11.02 -15.64
C PHE A 30 53.51 -12.06 -14.62
N MET A 31 53.35 -11.79 -13.32
CA MET A 31 53.55 -12.76 -12.24
C MET A 31 52.37 -13.75 -12.27
N PRO A 32 52.58 -15.01 -12.68
CA PRO A 32 51.52 -16.01 -12.69
C PRO A 32 51.48 -16.68 -11.31
N GLY A 33 50.39 -16.49 -10.56
CA GLY A 33 50.20 -17.19 -9.28
C GLY A 33 49.52 -16.41 -8.16
N LEU A 34 48.79 -15.34 -8.47
CA LEU A 34 47.78 -14.80 -7.56
C LEU A 34 46.41 -15.02 -8.18
N ASP A 35 46.00 -16.28 -8.17
CA ASP A 35 44.64 -16.77 -8.29
C ASP A 35 43.81 -16.22 -7.12
N PHE A 36 43.52 -14.92 -7.17
CA PHE A 36 42.33 -14.38 -6.55
C PHE A 36 41.15 -15.07 -7.25
N ASP A 37 40.49 -15.95 -6.51
CA ASP A 37 39.19 -16.54 -6.83
C ASP A 37 38.18 -15.39 -6.99
N LEU A 38 38.23 -14.76 -8.17
CA LEU A 38 37.44 -13.60 -8.52
C LEU A 38 36.04 -14.15 -8.80
N ALA A 39 35.18 -14.07 -7.80
CA ALA A 39 33.81 -14.53 -7.89
C ALA A 39 33.14 -14.05 -9.18
N ASP A 40 32.44 -14.97 -9.84
CA ASP A 40 31.74 -14.72 -11.11
C ASP A 40 30.89 -13.45 -11.04
N ARG A 41 30.92 -12.64 -12.11
CA ARG A 41 30.14 -11.40 -12.18
C ARG A 41 28.67 -11.72 -11.86
N PRO A 42 28.04 -11.06 -10.87
CA PRO A 42 26.66 -11.34 -10.51
C PRO A 42 25.75 -11.14 -11.71
N LYS A 43 24.84 -12.10 -11.93
CA LYS A 43 23.91 -12.10 -13.06
C LYS A 43 23.05 -10.83 -13.01
N THR A 44 23.22 -9.95 -13.99
CA THR A 44 22.38 -8.76 -14.14
C THR A 44 21.02 -9.20 -14.65
N VAL A 45 19.96 -8.92 -13.89
CA VAL A 45 18.58 -9.09 -14.38
C VAL A 45 18.29 -8.04 -15.45
N GLY A 46 17.62 -8.45 -16.52
CA GLY A 46 17.22 -7.54 -17.60
C GLY A 46 16.33 -6.42 -17.09
N SER A 47 16.47 -5.22 -17.67
CA SER A 47 15.60 -4.08 -17.36
C SER A 47 14.15 -4.45 -17.61
N THR A 48 13.38 -4.64 -16.54
CA THR A 48 11.95 -4.91 -16.63
C THR A 48 11.23 -3.58 -16.61
N ASP A 49 10.49 -3.27 -17.67
CA ASP A 49 9.60 -2.11 -17.68
C ASP A 49 8.41 -2.38 -16.75
N ILE A 50 8.42 -1.76 -15.58
CA ILE A 50 7.34 -1.88 -14.60
C ILE A 50 6.33 -0.78 -14.90
N GLY A 51 5.12 -1.17 -15.31
CA GLY A 51 4.03 -0.23 -15.50
C GLY A 51 3.60 0.41 -14.18
N TYR A 52 4.09 1.62 -13.89
CA TYR A 52 3.64 2.41 -12.75
C TYR A 52 2.26 3.01 -13.02
N SER A 53 1.37 2.99 -12.01
CA SER A 53 0.10 3.72 -12.09
C SER A 53 0.37 5.23 -12.13
N ARG A 54 0.02 5.88 -13.23
CA ARG A 54 0.10 7.35 -13.39
C ARG A 54 -1.13 8.08 -12.86
N ASN A 55 -2.20 7.34 -12.57
CA ASN A 55 -3.47 7.89 -12.12
C ASN A 55 -3.59 7.75 -10.59
N SER A 56 -4.07 8.82 -9.96
CA SER A 56 -4.50 8.81 -8.56
C SER A 56 -5.83 8.07 -8.42
N LYS A 57 -5.93 7.23 -7.39
CA LYS A 57 -7.17 6.54 -7.03
C LYS A 57 -7.99 7.43 -6.11
N PHE A 58 -9.21 7.78 -6.52
CA PHE A 58 -10.15 8.54 -5.69
C PHE A 58 -11.27 7.61 -5.23
N VAL A 59 -11.68 7.74 -3.96
CA VAL A 59 -12.76 6.96 -3.36
C VAL A 59 -13.74 7.90 -2.67
N ASP A 60 -15.04 7.76 -2.97
CA ASP A 60 -16.08 8.42 -2.20
C ASP A 60 -16.32 7.70 -0.87
N VAL A 61 -15.67 8.20 0.18
CA VAL A 61 -15.78 7.67 1.55
C VAL A 61 -17.22 7.71 2.06
N LYS A 62 -18.03 8.70 1.66
CA LYS A 62 -19.42 8.80 2.14
C LYS A 62 -20.27 7.68 1.56
N LEU A 63 -20.09 7.39 0.28
CA LEU A 63 -20.77 6.30 -0.40
C LEU A 63 -20.37 4.94 0.21
N VAL A 64 -19.07 4.72 0.41
CA VAL A 64 -18.55 3.49 1.03
C VAL A 64 -19.13 3.30 2.44
N LYS A 65 -19.09 4.34 3.28
CA LYS A 65 -19.65 4.28 4.64
C LYS A 65 -21.14 3.96 4.62
N LYS A 66 -21.91 4.55 3.70
CA LYS A 66 -23.35 4.28 3.56
C LYS A 66 -23.60 2.81 3.24
N HIS A 67 -22.98 2.26 2.19
CA HIS A 67 -23.18 0.87 1.81
C HIS A 67 -22.69 -0.12 2.87
N LEU A 68 -21.55 0.17 3.51
CA LEU A 68 -21.02 -0.65 4.58
C LEU A 68 -21.96 -0.68 5.79
N TRP A 69 -22.48 0.49 6.19
CA TRP A 69 -23.46 0.59 7.27
C TRP A 69 -24.77 -0.11 6.93
N ASP A 70 -25.29 0.03 5.71
CA ASP A 70 -26.51 -0.65 5.27
C ASP A 70 -26.36 -2.17 5.41
N CYS A 71 -25.21 -2.73 4.99
CA CYS A 71 -24.91 -4.15 5.15
C CYS A 71 -24.84 -4.60 6.61
N ILE A 72 -24.23 -3.78 7.48
CA ILE A 72 -24.15 -4.04 8.93
C ILE A 72 -25.55 -4.01 9.55
N ASN A 73 -26.34 -2.99 9.24
CA ASN A 73 -27.67 -2.78 9.81
C ASN A 73 -28.65 -3.87 9.39
N GLU A 74 -28.61 -4.33 8.13
CA GLU A 74 -29.39 -5.49 7.68
C GLU A 74 -29.07 -6.76 8.48
N LYS A 75 -27.79 -7.02 8.74
CA LYS A 75 -27.36 -8.16 9.57
C LYS A 75 -27.86 -8.03 11.01
N LEU A 76 -27.74 -6.85 11.61
CA LEU A 76 -28.19 -6.60 12.98
C LEU A 76 -29.71 -6.73 13.13
N THR A 77 -30.48 -6.29 12.14
CA THR A 77 -31.95 -6.38 12.15
C THR A 77 -32.45 -7.80 11.89
N GLN A 78 -31.82 -8.57 11.00
CA GLN A 78 -32.14 -9.98 10.77
C GLN A 78 -31.93 -10.83 12.02
N THR A 79 -30.84 -10.61 12.75
CA THR A 79 -30.56 -11.31 14.03
C THR A 79 -31.60 -11.01 15.11
N LYS A 80 -32.18 -9.79 15.13
CA LYS A 80 -33.23 -9.42 16.09
C LYS A 80 -34.61 -10.03 15.77
N ALA A 81 -34.86 -10.41 14.52
CA ALA A 81 -36.16 -10.92 14.08
C ALA A 81 -36.34 -12.44 14.28
N GLN A 82 -35.29 -13.19 14.63
CA GLN A 82 -35.39 -14.64 14.88
C GLN A 82 -35.93 -14.96 16.30
N PRO A 83 -36.82 -15.96 16.45
CA PRO A 83 -37.48 -16.27 17.71
C PRO A 83 -36.53 -16.90 18.76
N LYS A 84 -36.15 -16.09 19.76
CA LYS A 84 -35.86 -16.32 21.21
C LYS A 84 -35.20 -17.60 21.77
N GLN A 85 -34.87 -18.67 21.03
CA GLN A 85 -34.35 -19.90 21.66
C GLN A 85 -32.81 -20.02 21.80
N GLN A 86 -32.02 -19.08 21.27
CA GLN A 86 -30.56 -19.06 21.43
C GLN A 86 -30.07 -17.71 21.95
N LYS A 87 -30.61 -17.25 23.08
CA LYS A 87 -30.41 -15.86 23.55
C LYS A 87 -29.22 -15.64 24.47
N GLU A 88 -28.43 -16.68 24.78
CA GLU A 88 -27.37 -16.55 25.80
C GLU A 88 -25.96 -16.32 25.24
N GLN A 89 -25.72 -16.44 23.93
CA GLN A 89 -24.38 -16.23 23.34
C GLN A 89 -24.35 -15.40 22.04
N GLN A 90 -25.49 -15.11 21.41
CA GLN A 90 -25.58 -14.26 20.22
C GLN A 90 -25.90 -12.82 20.63
N GLN A 91 -24.96 -12.18 21.33
CA GLN A 91 -25.01 -10.74 21.52
C GLN A 91 -24.73 -10.08 20.17
N THR A 92 -25.78 -9.56 19.53
CA THR A 92 -25.78 -8.50 18.49
C THR A 92 -24.64 -8.53 17.45
N SER A 93 -24.18 -9.70 16.99
CA SER A 93 -23.09 -9.76 16.03
C SER A 93 -23.59 -9.53 14.60
N ALA A 94 -23.07 -8.50 13.92
CA ALA A 94 -23.29 -8.24 12.50
C ALA A 94 -22.56 -9.24 11.58
N GLY A 95 -21.64 -10.03 12.14
CA GLY A 95 -20.90 -11.08 11.47
C GLY A 95 -19.44 -10.70 11.22
N SER A 96 -18.80 -11.41 10.29
CA SER A 96 -17.39 -11.22 9.94
C SER A 96 -17.21 -9.98 9.04
N PHE A 97 -16.15 -9.22 9.29
CA PHE A 97 -15.83 -7.99 8.56
C PHE A 97 -15.50 -8.29 7.10
N GLN A 98 -14.74 -9.35 6.81
CA GLN A 98 -14.48 -9.77 5.44
C GLN A 98 -15.77 -10.00 4.65
N GLY A 99 -16.74 -10.71 5.23
CA GLY A 99 -18.03 -10.93 4.58
C GLY A 99 -18.87 -9.66 4.39
N LEU A 100 -18.67 -8.63 5.22
CA LEU A 100 -19.28 -7.31 5.04
C LEU A 100 -18.60 -6.53 3.91
N VAL A 101 -17.27 -6.59 3.81
CA VAL A 101 -16.51 -5.98 2.71
C VAL A 101 -16.93 -6.57 1.38
N ASP A 102 -17.01 -7.90 1.26
CA ASP A 102 -17.41 -8.58 0.03
C ASP A 102 -18.80 -8.14 -0.45
N LYS A 103 -19.76 -8.03 0.48
CA LYS A 103 -21.11 -7.54 0.18
C LYS A 103 -21.13 -6.07 -0.23
N THR A 104 -20.29 -5.26 0.40
CA THR A 104 -20.17 -3.83 0.10
C THR A 104 -19.61 -3.62 -1.30
N VAL A 105 -18.59 -4.38 -1.68
CA VAL A 105 -18.02 -4.40 -3.04
C VAL A 105 -19.07 -4.82 -4.07
N GLN A 106 -19.87 -5.85 -3.78
CA GLN A 106 -20.93 -6.32 -4.69
C GLN A 106 -22.05 -5.30 -4.92
N ARG A 107 -22.32 -4.42 -3.95
CA ARG A 107 -23.36 -3.37 -4.06
C ARG A 107 -22.88 -2.11 -4.76
N MET A 108 -21.58 -1.90 -4.85
CA MET A 108 -21.03 -0.69 -5.45
C MET A 108 -20.85 -0.83 -6.97
N PRO A 109 -20.95 0.28 -7.73
CA PRO A 109 -20.64 0.29 -9.15
C PRO A 109 -19.18 -0.09 -9.41
N LYS A 110 -18.91 -0.80 -10.53
CA LYS A 110 -17.57 -1.32 -10.85
C LYS A 110 -16.47 -0.23 -10.85
N GLY A 111 -16.79 1.00 -11.27
CA GLY A 111 -15.84 2.12 -11.28
C GLY A 111 -15.40 2.63 -9.91
N GLU A 112 -16.16 2.36 -8.84
CA GLU A 112 -15.74 2.71 -7.47
C GLU A 112 -15.05 1.53 -6.77
N THR A 113 -15.36 0.30 -7.18
CA THR A 113 -14.73 -0.91 -6.61
C THR A 113 -13.23 -1.01 -6.93
N GLU A 114 -12.76 -0.51 -8.08
CA GLU A 114 -11.34 -0.57 -8.47
C GLU A 114 -10.42 0.30 -7.59
N ASN A 115 -11.01 1.32 -6.96
CA ASN A 115 -10.35 2.25 -6.07
C ASN A 115 -10.51 1.85 -4.61
N LEU A 116 -11.46 0.96 -4.30
CA LEU A 116 -11.71 0.47 -2.95
C LEU A 116 -10.68 -0.59 -2.55
N SER A 117 -9.91 -0.30 -1.50
CA SER A 117 -9.04 -1.27 -0.85
C SER A 117 -9.61 -1.73 0.49
N VAL A 118 -9.17 -2.91 0.94
CA VAL A 118 -9.51 -3.42 2.29
C VAL A 118 -9.13 -2.41 3.37
N ALA A 119 -8.01 -1.71 3.22
CA ALA A 119 -7.58 -0.68 4.16
C ALA A 119 -8.58 0.49 4.25
N VAL A 120 -9.14 0.95 3.13
CA VAL A 120 -10.16 2.00 3.12
C VAL A 120 -11.45 1.51 3.79
N CYS A 121 -11.88 0.28 3.49
CA CYS A 121 -13.03 -0.31 4.17
C CYS A 121 -12.81 -0.42 5.68
N PHE A 122 -11.60 -0.77 6.10
CA PHE A 122 -11.25 -0.90 7.52
C PHE A 122 -11.28 0.46 8.22
N ILE A 123 -10.68 1.50 7.63
CA ILE A 123 -10.74 2.87 8.16
C ILE A 123 -12.20 3.34 8.27
N CYS A 124 -13.03 3.07 7.25
CA CYS A 124 -14.45 3.39 7.27
C CYS A 124 -15.20 2.65 8.38
N ALA A 125 -14.89 1.37 8.63
CA ALA A 125 -15.47 0.59 9.71
C ALA A 125 -15.12 1.16 11.10
N LEU A 126 -13.86 1.59 11.31
CA LEU A 126 -13.45 2.25 12.55
C LEU A 126 -14.22 3.56 12.77
N HIS A 127 -14.41 4.35 11.72
CA HIS A 127 -15.26 5.55 11.82
C HIS A 127 -16.71 5.22 12.17
N LEU A 128 -17.28 4.18 11.55
CA LEU A 128 -18.64 3.73 11.86
C LEU A 128 -18.77 3.22 13.30
N CYS A 129 -17.75 2.56 13.84
CA CYS A 129 -17.73 2.16 15.25
C CYS A 129 -17.90 3.37 16.17
N ASN A 130 -17.13 4.43 15.91
CA ASN A 130 -17.23 5.66 16.67
C ASN A 130 -18.57 6.38 16.47
N GLU A 131 -19.11 6.41 15.25
CA GLU A 131 -20.36 7.13 14.92
C GLU A 131 -21.64 6.39 15.37
N LYS A 132 -21.62 5.06 15.40
CA LYS A 132 -22.80 4.20 15.61
C LYS A 132 -22.73 3.33 16.86
N GLY A 133 -21.64 3.41 17.62
CA GLY A 133 -21.42 2.60 18.81
C GLY A 133 -21.26 1.12 18.50
N LEU A 134 -20.60 0.78 17.39
CA LEU A 134 -20.24 -0.60 17.08
C LEU A 134 -18.87 -0.93 17.67
N GLU A 135 -18.60 -2.22 17.84
CA GLU A 135 -17.29 -2.72 18.26
C GLU A 135 -16.72 -3.68 17.21
N LEU A 136 -15.39 -3.66 17.05
CA LEU A 136 -14.64 -4.62 16.24
C LEU A 136 -13.85 -5.53 17.18
N GLU A 137 -14.27 -6.78 17.27
CA GLU A 137 -13.59 -7.82 18.05
C GLU A 137 -12.64 -8.61 17.16
N VAL A 138 -11.40 -8.79 17.63
CA VAL A 138 -10.41 -9.66 16.98
C VAL A 138 -10.57 -11.09 17.48
N ASP A 139 -10.57 -12.07 16.58
CA ASP A 139 -10.48 -13.47 16.97
C ASP A 139 -9.08 -13.77 17.55
N LYS A 140 -9.01 -13.94 18.87
CA LYS A 140 -7.77 -14.23 19.61
C LYS A 140 -7.13 -15.55 19.20
N SER A 141 -7.88 -16.45 18.56
CA SER A 141 -7.42 -17.78 18.14
C SER A 141 -6.61 -17.72 16.85
N ARG A 142 -6.81 -16.69 16.02
CA ARG A 142 -6.17 -16.56 14.71
C ARG A 142 -5.54 -15.17 14.58
N LEU A 143 -4.24 -15.10 14.84
CA LEU A 143 -3.44 -13.89 14.57
C LEU A 143 -3.58 -13.50 13.09
N LEU A 144 -3.86 -12.22 12.82
CA LEU A 144 -4.17 -11.69 11.47
C LEU A 144 -5.41 -12.31 10.81
N GLY A 145 -6.32 -12.86 11.62
CA GLY A 145 -7.63 -13.33 11.18
C GLY A 145 -8.59 -12.19 10.84
N ASP A 146 -9.87 -12.55 10.73
CA ASP A 146 -10.94 -11.59 10.45
C ASP A 146 -11.44 -10.92 11.74
N PHE A 147 -12.15 -9.81 11.59
CA PHE A 147 -12.79 -9.09 12.68
C PHE A 147 -14.26 -9.47 12.76
N LYS A 148 -14.77 -9.64 13.98
CA LYS A 148 -16.20 -9.76 14.23
C LYS A 148 -16.74 -8.37 14.57
N VAL A 149 -17.77 -7.95 13.85
CA VAL A 149 -18.45 -6.67 14.12
C VAL A 149 -19.63 -6.94 15.06
N THR A 150 -19.64 -6.30 16.22
CA THR A 150 -20.72 -6.40 17.22
C THR A 150 -21.43 -5.05 17.36
N GLY A 151 -22.75 -5.12 17.54
CA GLY A 151 -23.57 -3.94 17.81
C GLY A 151 -23.38 -3.46 19.26
N PRO A 152 -23.89 -2.26 19.59
CA PRO A 152 -23.78 -1.71 20.93
C PRO A 152 -24.32 -2.68 22.00
N PRO A 153 -23.76 -2.64 23.22
CA PRO A 153 -24.20 -3.48 24.34
C PRO A 153 -25.67 -3.27 24.70
#